data_AF-A0A453JR35-F1
#
_entry.id   AF-A0A453JR35-F1
#
_cell.length_a   1.000
_cell.length_b   1.000
_cell.length_c   1.000
_cell.angle_alpha   90.00
_cell.angle_beta   90.00
_cell.angle_gamma   90.00
#
_symmetry.space_group_name_H-M   'P 1'
#
loop_
_entity.id
_entity.type
_entity.pdbx_description
1 polymer ?
#
loop_
_entity_poly.entity_id
_entity_poly.type
_entity_poly.pdbx_seq_one_letter_code
_entity_poly.pdbx_strand_id
1 'polypeptide(L)'
;KGIWMARCVGVEPCTVVMDLEGTDGRERGEDDTAFEKQSSLFALAISDIVLINMWCHDIGREQAANKPLLKTVFQVMMRLFSPRKTTLLFVIRDKTRTPLEHLEPVLREDIQKIWNSVPKPEAHKDTPLSEFFNVEVTALPSFEEKEEQFREQVQQLRQRFANSIAPGGLAGDRRGVVPASGFLFSSQQIWKIIRENKDLDLPAHKVMVATVRCDEIANERFGCLTSDAEWLDLENDVQAGSVLGFGKKLGSIVEVHMEEYDKEAVYFDEAVRKAKRQLLESRILNLVQPAFQKNLSHLRTKALEKFKTGLDQSLESGKGFAASVRETTESSLSEFNQGCA
;
A
#
# COMPACT_ATOMS: atom_id res chain seq x y z
N LYS A 1 20.17 -13.12 6.72
CA LYS A 1 18.90 -12.37 6.57
C LYS A 1 18.90 -11.22 7.55
N GLY A 2 18.50 -10.02 7.14
CA GLY A 2 18.58 -8.80 7.93
C GLY A 2 19.77 -7.91 7.56
N ILE A 3 20.10 -7.01 8.49
CA ILE A 3 21.23 -6.08 8.37
C ILE A 3 22.26 -6.49 9.41
N TRP A 4 23.49 -6.72 8.97
CA TRP A 4 24.62 -7.10 9.81
C TRP A 4 25.60 -5.96 9.87
N MET A 5 26.33 -5.82 10.98
CA MET A 5 27.28 -4.74 11.19
C MET A 5 28.55 -5.28 11.84
N ALA A 6 29.71 -4.91 11.29
CA ALA A 6 31.01 -5.35 11.80
C ALA A 6 32.06 -4.25 11.68
N ARG A 7 33.06 -4.26 12.57
CA ARG A 7 34.22 -3.36 12.48
C ARG A 7 35.21 -3.91 11.45
N CYS A 8 35.68 -3.05 10.55
CA CYS A 8 36.74 -3.41 9.61
C CYS A 8 38.10 -3.47 10.30
N VAL A 9 38.79 -4.61 10.20
CA VAL A 9 40.13 -4.80 10.76
C VAL A 9 41.19 -4.26 9.80
N GLY A 10 42.12 -3.45 10.31
CA GLY A 10 43.21 -2.88 9.51
C GLY A 10 42.75 -1.87 8.47
N VAL A 11 41.72 -1.07 8.80
CA VAL A 11 41.30 0.12 8.06
C VAL A 11 41.24 1.27 9.07
N GLU A 12 41.98 2.33 8.78
CA GLU A 12 41.91 3.60 9.51
C GLU A 12 41.39 4.69 8.57
N PRO A 13 40.57 5.64 9.04
CA PRO A 13 40.00 5.75 10.39
C PRO A 13 39.02 4.60 10.71
N CYS A 14 38.58 4.50 11.97
CA CYS A 14 37.67 3.43 12.43
C CYS A 14 36.47 3.30 11.50
N THR A 15 36.40 2.17 10.78
CA THR A 15 35.38 1.91 9.76
C THR A 15 34.49 0.76 10.22
N VAL A 16 33.18 0.95 10.06
CA VAL A 16 32.16 -0.05 10.32
C VAL A 16 31.50 -0.39 8.99
N VAL A 17 31.46 -1.67 8.66
CA VAL A 17 30.76 -2.18 7.47
C VAL A 17 29.38 -2.67 7.88
N MET A 18 28.41 -2.37 7.02
CA MET A 18 27.08 -2.96 7.11
C MET A 18 26.85 -3.85 5.90
N ASP A 19 26.42 -5.08 6.16
CA ASP A 19 25.99 -6.01 5.12
C ASP A 19 24.47 -6.10 5.13
N LEU A 20 23.87 -5.84 3.97
CA LEU A 20 22.43 -5.78 3.79
C LEU A 20 22.00 -7.03 3.03
N GLU A 21 20.92 -7.66 3.50
CA GLU A 21 20.27 -8.71 2.72
C GLU A 21 19.99 -8.24 1.28
N GLY A 22 20.34 -9.09 0.31
CA GLY A 22 20.17 -8.78 -1.11
C GLY A 22 18.73 -8.43 -1.45
N THR A 23 18.58 -7.55 -2.42
CA THR A 23 17.30 -7.15 -3.01
C THR A 23 16.91 -8.11 -4.13
N ASP A 24 15.62 -8.16 -4.47
CA ASP A 24 15.06 -9.01 -5.53
C ASP A 24 15.24 -10.53 -5.24
N GLY A 25 15.20 -10.88 -3.96
CA GLY A 25 15.34 -12.26 -3.49
C GLY A 25 14.01 -13.01 -3.47
N ARG A 26 13.97 -14.21 -4.07
CA ARG A 26 12.77 -15.10 -4.05
C ARG A 26 12.26 -15.42 -2.63
N GLU A 27 13.12 -15.28 -1.61
CA GLU A 27 12.86 -15.73 -0.25
C GLU A 27 11.78 -14.93 0.50
N ARG A 28 11.44 -13.72 0.03
CA ARG A 28 10.42 -12.86 0.63
C ARG A 28 9.15 -12.72 -0.21
N GLY A 29 9.09 -13.36 -1.38
CA GLY A 29 7.96 -13.30 -2.31
C GLY A 29 7.88 -11.99 -3.09
N GLU A 30 7.14 -11.98 -4.20
CA GLU A 30 7.03 -10.84 -5.13
C GLU A 30 6.38 -9.59 -4.50
N ASP A 31 5.64 -9.76 -3.40
CA ASP A 31 4.79 -8.71 -2.82
C ASP A 31 5.39 -8.01 -1.59
N ASP A 32 6.46 -8.53 -0.95
CA ASP A 32 7.09 -7.94 0.25
C ASP A 32 8.38 -7.17 -0.05
N THR A 33 8.27 -6.17 -0.93
CA THR A 33 9.37 -5.20 -1.21
C THR A 33 9.55 -4.15 -0.10
N ALA A 34 8.69 -4.18 0.93
CA ALA A 34 8.72 -3.22 2.03
C ALA A 34 10.04 -3.31 2.79
N PHE A 35 10.50 -4.53 3.10
CA PHE A 35 11.78 -4.73 3.78
C PHE A 35 12.96 -4.19 2.97
N GLU A 36 12.98 -4.42 1.65
CA GLU A 36 14.06 -3.94 0.76
C GLU A 36 14.13 -2.41 0.70
N LYS A 37 12.96 -1.77 0.59
CA LYS A 37 12.85 -0.30 0.64
C LYS A 37 13.30 0.24 1.99
N GLN A 38 12.88 -0.38 3.09
CA GLN A 38 13.23 0.02 4.46
C GLN A 38 14.72 -0.16 4.75
N SER A 39 15.31 -1.30 4.38
CA SER A 39 16.72 -1.59 4.63
C SER A 39 17.63 -0.72 3.76
N SER A 40 17.27 -0.49 2.50
CA SER A 40 18.01 0.40 1.59
C SER A 40 17.95 1.86 2.04
N LEU A 41 16.77 2.34 2.46
CA LEU A 41 16.61 3.67 3.02
C LEU A 41 17.39 3.82 4.32
N PHE A 42 17.39 2.79 5.17
CA PHE A 42 18.16 2.80 6.42
C PHE A 42 19.66 2.90 6.13
N ALA A 43 20.20 2.09 5.21
CA ALA A 43 21.59 2.19 4.78
C ALA A 43 21.93 3.59 4.26
N LEU A 44 21.09 4.14 3.39
CA LEU A 44 21.28 5.47 2.84
C LEU A 44 21.15 6.59 3.89
N ALA A 45 20.45 6.35 4.99
CA ALA A 45 20.24 7.31 6.07
C ALA A 45 21.30 7.24 7.18
N ILE A 46 22.04 6.13 7.32
CA ILE A 46 23.11 6.02 8.33
C ILE A 46 24.55 5.91 7.80
N SER A 47 24.78 5.43 6.57
CA SER A 47 26.13 5.25 6.01
C SER A 47 26.74 6.50 5.35
N ASP A 48 28.04 6.76 5.56
CA ASP A 48 28.76 7.82 4.83
C ASP A 48 29.03 7.42 3.36
N ILE A 49 29.21 6.12 3.13
CA ILE A 49 29.46 5.51 1.83
C ILE A 49 28.50 4.32 1.67
N VAL A 50 27.76 4.27 0.57
CA VAL A 50 26.89 3.14 0.20
C VAL A 50 27.49 2.46 -1.02
N LEU A 51 27.83 1.18 -0.88
CA LEU A 51 28.33 0.36 -1.98
C LEU A 51 27.15 -0.29 -2.70
N ILE A 52 26.98 0.04 -3.98
CA ILE A 52 25.94 -0.55 -4.82
C ILE A 52 26.61 -1.57 -5.74
N ASN A 53 26.52 -2.85 -5.37
CA ASN A 53 27.01 -3.95 -6.20
C ASN A 53 26.02 -4.19 -7.34
N MET A 54 26.51 -4.21 -8.57
CA MET A 54 25.69 -4.50 -9.76
C MET A 54 26.47 -5.31 -10.79
N TRP A 55 25.81 -6.19 -11.54
CA TRP A 55 26.47 -6.92 -12.62
C TRP A 55 26.63 -6.05 -13.86
N CYS A 56 27.73 -6.22 -14.58
CA CYS A 56 28.02 -5.46 -15.80
C CYS A 56 26.91 -5.57 -16.86
N HIS A 57 26.21 -6.71 -16.93
CA HIS A 57 25.14 -6.95 -17.90
C HIS A 57 23.77 -6.37 -17.50
N ASP A 58 23.63 -5.91 -16.25
CA ASP A 58 22.43 -5.23 -15.77
C ASP A 58 22.46 -3.72 -16.04
N ILE A 59 23.63 -3.18 -16.38
CA ILE A 59 23.79 -1.77 -16.79
C ILE A 59 22.93 -1.52 -18.03
N GLY A 60 22.09 -0.48 -17.97
CA GLY A 60 21.14 -0.13 -19.03
C GLY A 60 19.80 -0.86 -18.98
N ARG A 61 19.60 -1.80 -18.04
CA ARG A 61 18.28 -2.43 -17.80
C ARG A 61 17.52 -1.65 -16.74
N GLU A 62 16.20 -1.56 -16.89
CA GLU A 62 15.39 -0.71 -16.00
C GLU A 62 15.15 -1.35 -14.63
N GLN A 63 14.77 -2.63 -14.60
CA GLN A 63 14.47 -3.35 -13.34
C GLN A 63 15.72 -3.96 -12.70
N ALA A 64 16.56 -4.64 -13.50
CA ALA A 64 17.75 -5.32 -12.98
C ALA A 64 18.84 -4.37 -12.44
N ALA A 65 18.83 -3.09 -12.85
CA ALA A 65 19.72 -2.08 -12.28
C ALA A 65 19.18 -1.43 -10.99
N ASN A 66 18.10 -1.97 -10.40
CA ASN A 66 17.47 -1.45 -9.18
C ASN A 66 17.02 0.04 -9.27
N LYS A 67 16.75 0.55 -10.49
CA LYS A 67 16.32 1.95 -10.68
C LYS A 67 15.04 2.31 -9.91
N PRO A 68 13.98 1.45 -9.88
CA PRO A 68 12.76 1.75 -9.13
C PRO A 68 13.01 1.87 -7.62
N LEU A 69 13.85 0.98 -7.07
CA LEU A 69 14.21 1.01 -5.66
C LEU A 69 14.95 2.31 -5.31
N LEU A 70 15.96 2.69 -6.11
CA LEU A 70 16.69 3.96 -5.91
C LEU A 70 15.77 5.18 -6.00
N LYS A 71 14.81 5.18 -6.94
CA LYS A 71 13.81 6.24 -7.06
C LYS A 71 12.99 6.40 -5.78
N THR A 72 12.45 5.30 -5.25
CA THR A 72 11.68 5.32 -3.99
C THR A 72 12.55 5.76 -2.82
N VAL A 73 13.77 5.24 -2.70
CA VAL A 73 14.69 5.56 -1.61
C VAL A 73 15.07 7.05 -1.62
N PHE A 74 15.42 7.63 -2.78
CA PHE A 74 15.72 9.06 -2.89
C PHE A 74 14.52 9.93 -2.52
N GLN A 75 13.32 9.56 -3.00
CA GLN A 75 12.10 10.31 -2.68
C GLN A 75 11.83 10.37 -1.19
N VAL A 76 11.91 9.22 -0.50
CA VAL A 76 11.59 9.14 0.92
C VAL A 76 12.70 9.76 1.76
N MET A 77 13.97 9.60 1.37
CA MET A 77 15.11 10.22 2.06
C MET A 77 14.98 11.75 2.12
N MET A 78 14.64 12.40 1.00
CA MET A 78 14.47 13.86 0.97
C MET A 78 13.29 14.39 1.80
N ARG A 79 12.29 13.54 2.07
CA ARG A 79 11.12 13.92 2.88
C ARG A 79 11.36 13.72 4.37
N LEU A 80 12.06 12.65 4.73
CA LEU A 80 12.19 12.23 6.13
C LEU A 80 13.45 12.74 6.82
N PHE A 81 14.53 12.95 6.08
CA PHE A 81 15.84 13.22 6.66
C PHE A 81 16.45 14.50 6.11
N SER A 82 17.18 15.19 6.99
CA SER A 82 17.98 16.34 6.57
C SER A 82 19.05 15.91 5.57
N PRO A 83 19.37 16.76 4.58
CA PRO A 83 20.44 16.49 3.62
C PRO A 83 21.76 16.21 4.34
N ARG A 84 22.34 15.06 4.05
CA ARG A 84 23.73 14.73 4.36
C ARG A 84 24.40 14.29 3.07
N LYS A 85 25.69 14.58 2.92
CA LYS A 85 26.38 14.21 1.69
C LYS A 85 26.88 12.77 1.79
N THR A 86 26.26 11.87 1.03
CA THR A 86 26.60 10.44 1.03
C THR A 86 27.27 10.06 -0.29
N THR A 87 28.29 9.20 -0.24
CA THR A 87 28.93 8.70 -1.47
C THR A 87 28.28 7.40 -1.92
N LEU A 88 27.74 7.39 -3.13
CA LEU A 88 27.24 6.21 -3.83
C LEU A 88 28.39 5.63 -4.66
N LEU A 89 28.96 4.52 -4.18
CA LEU A 89 30.03 3.80 -4.86
C LEU A 89 29.46 2.60 -5.61
N PHE A 90 29.30 2.75 -6.93
CA PHE A 90 28.87 1.67 -7.81
C PHE A 90 30.04 0.72 -8.06
N VAL A 91 29.87 -0.53 -7.66
CA VAL A 91 30.85 -1.62 -7.87
C VAL A 91 30.29 -2.54 -8.95
N ILE A 92 30.79 -2.37 -10.16
CA ILE A 92 30.41 -3.19 -11.31
C ILE A 92 31.13 -4.53 -11.19
N ARG A 93 30.38 -5.61 -11.10
CA ARG A 93 30.85 -6.99 -11.02
C ARG A 93 30.94 -7.59 -12.42
N ASP A 94 31.90 -8.51 -12.59
CA ASP A 94 32.13 -9.29 -13.79
C ASP A 94 32.28 -8.42 -15.03
N LYS A 95 33.23 -7.48 -14.94
CA LYS A 95 33.58 -6.58 -16.03
C LYS A 95 33.85 -7.36 -17.33
N THR A 96 33.10 -7.01 -18.37
CA THR A 96 33.25 -7.57 -19.72
C THR A 96 34.32 -6.81 -20.52
N ARG A 97 34.36 -7.01 -21.85
CA ARG A 97 35.28 -6.28 -22.74
C ARG A 97 34.97 -4.79 -22.85
N THR A 98 33.79 -4.34 -22.39
CA THR A 98 33.38 -2.94 -22.43
C THR A 98 34.23 -2.10 -21.46
N PRO A 99 34.92 -1.04 -21.93
CA PRO A 99 35.70 -0.17 -21.05
C PRO A 99 34.84 0.58 -20.04
N LEU A 100 35.40 0.85 -18.85
CA LEU A 100 34.73 1.60 -17.78
C LEU A 100 34.32 3.00 -18.24
N GLU A 101 35.13 3.63 -19.10
CA GLU A 101 34.89 4.95 -19.70
C GLU A 101 33.56 5.06 -20.45
N HIS A 102 33.00 3.94 -20.92
CA HIS A 102 31.67 3.91 -21.56
C HIS A 102 30.56 3.60 -20.56
N LEU A 103 30.84 2.78 -19.55
CA LEU A 103 29.84 2.35 -18.56
C LEU A 103 29.55 3.44 -17.51
N GLU A 104 30.59 4.15 -17.08
CA GLU A 104 30.47 5.18 -16.05
C GLU A 104 29.54 6.33 -16.46
N PRO A 105 29.66 6.94 -17.66
CA PRO A 105 28.74 8.00 -18.09
C PRO A 105 27.29 7.53 -18.13
N VAL A 106 27.03 6.30 -18.61
CA VAL A 106 25.69 5.72 -18.67
C VAL A 106 25.08 5.60 -17.27
N LEU A 107 25.83 5.07 -16.31
CA LEU A 107 25.37 4.97 -14.93
C LEU A 107 25.12 6.34 -14.30
N ARG A 108 26.03 7.30 -14.50
CA ARG A 108 25.85 8.68 -14.00
C ARG A 108 24.60 9.33 -14.59
N GLU A 109 24.37 9.17 -15.89
CA GLU A 109 23.18 9.69 -16.57
C GLU A 109 21.90 9.03 -16.02
N ASP A 110 21.91 7.72 -15.82
CA ASP A 110 20.78 6.98 -15.25
C ASP A 110 20.43 7.46 -13.83
N ILE A 111 21.43 7.62 -12.95
CA ILE A 111 21.19 8.15 -11.60
C ILE A 111 20.68 9.59 -11.65
N GLN A 112 21.21 10.42 -12.56
CA GLN A 112 20.73 11.78 -12.74
C GLN A 112 19.27 11.82 -13.24
N LYS A 113 18.89 10.93 -14.16
CA LYS A 113 17.49 10.79 -14.63
C LYS A 113 16.58 10.36 -13.49
N ILE A 114 17.00 9.39 -12.67
CA ILE A 114 16.24 8.96 -11.49
C ILE A 114 16.04 10.15 -10.56
N TRP A 115 17.12 10.87 -10.21
CA TRP A 115 17.06 12.07 -9.37
C TRP A 115 16.09 13.11 -9.90
N ASN A 116 16.14 13.43 -11.19
CA ASN A 116 15.26 14.41 -11.81
C ASN A 116 13.78 13.98 -11.79
N SER A 117 13.52 12.68 -11.89
CA SER A 117 12.16 12.11 -11.87
C SER A 117 11.52 12.04 -10.48
N VAL A 118 12.31 12.19 -9.41
CA VAL A 118 11.84 12.15 -8.03
C VAL A 118 11.14 13.46 -7.67
N PRO A 119 9.91 13.43 -7.13
CA PRO A 119 9.22 14.62 -6.64
C PRO A 119 9.90 15.13 -5.35
N LYS A 120 10.44 16.33 -5.41
CA LYS A 120 11.20 16.98 -4.32
C LYS A 120 10.33 18.02 -3.59
N PRO A 121 10.54 18.26 -2.29
CA PRO A 121 9.95 19.40 -1.59
C PRO A 121 10.35 20.73 -2.25
N GLU A 122 9.52 21.78 -2.12
CA GLU A 122 9.74 23.06 -2.82
C GLU A 122 11.12 23.67 -2.51
N ALA A 123 11.62 23.50 -1.28
CA ALA A 123 12.95 23.97 -0.86
C ALA A 123 14.12 23.34 -1.63
N HIS A 124 13.91 22.18 -2.28
CA HIS A 124 14.95 21.42 -2.97
C HIS A 124 14.62 21.09 -4.42
N LYS A 125 13.62 21.77 -5.00
CA LYS A 125 13.10 21.48 -6.34
C LYS A 125 14.17 21.48 -7.43
N ASP A 126 15.05 22.48 -7.39
CA ASP A 126 16.12 22.69 -8.37
C ASP A 126 17.52 22.28 -7.85
N THR A 127 17.59 21.59 -6.70
CA THR A 127 18.88 21.20 -6.14
C THR A 127 19.49 20.03 -6.92
N PRO A 128 20.76 20.14 -7.38
CA PRO A 128 21.41 19.08 -8.13
C PRO A 128 21.72 17.87 -7.25
N LEU A 129 21.82 16.69 -7.88
CA LEU A 129 22.19 15.43 -7.22
C LEU A 129 23.51 15.58 -6.43
N SER A 130 24.47 16.30 -7.01
CA SER A 130 25.82 16.52 -6.45
C SER A 130 25.84 17.24 -5.11
N GLU A 131 24.75 17.88 -4.69
CA GLU A 131 24.65 18.50 -3.36
C GLU A 131 24.42 17.44 -2.28
N PHE A 132 23.70 16.37 -2.61
CA PHE A 132 23.35 15.28 -1.70
C PHE A 132 24.24 14.05 -1.85
N PHE A 133 24.71 13.77 -3.06
CA PHE A 133 25.43 12.54 -3.36
C PHE A 133 26.70 12.80 -4.15
N ASN A 134 27.79 12.15 -3.74
CA ASN A 134 28.92 11.92 -4.63
C ASN A 134 28.69 10.58 -5.33
N VAL A 135 28.88 10.53 -6.65
CA VAL A 135 28.77 9.27 -7.39
C VAL A 135 30.16 8.84 -7.82
N GLU A 136 30.55 7.64 -7.43
CA GLU A 136 31.83 7.00 -7.73
C GLU A 136 31.57 5.66 -8.41
N VAL A 137 32.38 5.29 -9.40
CA VAL A 137 32.22 4.03 -10.13
C VAL A 137 33.54 3.27 -10.13
N THR A 138 33.48 1.97 -9.88
CA THR A 138 34.60 1.06 -10.02
C THR A 138 34.12 -0.24 -10.66
N ALA A 139 35.01 -0.98 -11.30
CA ALA A 139 34.68 -2.26 -11.91
C ALA A 139 35.68 -3.32 -11.47
N LEU A 140 35.18 -4.50 -11.12
CA LEU A 140 35.96 -5.67 -10.71
C LEU A 140 35.82 -6.76 -11.77
N PRO A 141 36.89 -7.52 -12.08
CA PRO A 141 36.82 -8.66 -13.00
C PRO A 141 36.02 -9.80 -12.36
N SER A 142 35.70 -10.83 -13.16
CA SER A 142 35.06 -12.04 -12.62
C SER A 142 35.99 -12.73 -11.62
N PHE A 143 35.46 -13.05 -10.44
CA PHE A 143 36.22 -13.79 -9.42
C PHE A 143 36.51 -15.22 -9.89
N GLU A 144 35.56 -15.86 -10.56
CA GLU A 144 35.69 -17.25 -11.02
C GLU A 144 36.71 -17.39 -12.15
N GLU A 145 36.70 -16.46 -13.11
CA GLU A 145 37.62 -16.52 -14.25
C GLU A 145 39.00 -15.91 -13.97
N LYS A 146 39.07 -14.89 -13.11
CA LYS A 146 40.26 -14.03 -12.94
C LYS A 146 40.51 -13.68 -11.47
N GLU A 147 40.61 -14.72 -10.63
CA GLU A 147 40.75 -14.59 -9.17
C GLU A 147 41.91 -13.68 -8.74
N GLU A 148 43.11 -13.83 -9.32
CA GLU A 148 44.28 -13.03 -8.94
C GLU A 148 44.06 -11.53 -9.23
N GLN A 149 43.56 -11.20 -10.42
CA GLN A 149 43.25 -9.82 -10.81
C GLN A 149 42.12 -9.24 -9.94
N PHE A 150 41.13 -10.06 -9.59
CA PHE A 150 40.07 -9.64 -8.67
C PHE A 150 40.65 -9.27 -7.30
N ARG A 151 41.48 -10.14 -6.71
CA ARG A 151 42.12 -9.89 -5.41
C ARG A 151 42.99 -8.63 -5.43
N GLU A 152 43.76 -8.42 -6.49
CA GLU A 152 44.58 -7.22 -6.67
C GLU A 152 43.71 -5.94 -6.72
N GLN A 153 42.65 -5.93 -7.55
CA GLN A 153 41.77 -4.76 -7.67
C GLN A 153 40.93 -4.52 -6.42
N VAL A 154 40.53 -5.55 -5.68
CA VAL A 154 39.90 -5.42 -4.37
C VAL A 154 40.88 -4.78 -3.37
N GLN A 155 42.16 -5.14 -3.42
CA GLN A 155 43.17 -4.51 -2.57
C GLN A 155 43.37 -3.02 -2.92
N GLN A 156 43.38 -2.67 -4.21
CA GLN A 156 43.42 -1.28 -4.66
C GLN A 156 42.16 -0.50 -4.20
N LEU A 157 40.97 -1.11 -4.31
CA LEU A 157 39.73 -0.53 -3.83
C LEU A 157 39.77 -0.30 -2.32
N ARG A 158 40.29 -1.27 -1.56
CA ARG A 158 40.47 -1.17 -0.10
C ARG A 158 41.36 0.02 0.28
N GLN A 159 42.43 0.29 -0.48
CA GLN A 159 43.32 1.42 -0.21
C GLN A 159 42.60 2.78 -0.29
N ARG A 160 41.55 2.91 -1.13
CA ARG A 160 40.75 4.14 -1.21
C ARG A 160 40.04 4.50 0.11
N PHE A 161 39.77 3.52 0.96
CA PHE A 161 39.12 3.74 2.26
C PHE A 161 40.08 4.26 3.34
N ALA A 162 41.39 4.03 3.20
CA ALA A 162 42.39 4.48 4.17
C ALA A 162 42.46 6.01 4.30
N ASN A 163 42.19 6.72 3.21
CA ASN A 163 42.13 8.19 3.18
C ASN A 163 40.70 8.70 2.97
N SER A 164 39.69 7.91 3.34
CA SER A 164 38.28 8.20 3.06
C SER A 164 37.82 9.56 3.61
N ILE A 165 38.25 9.93 4.81
CA ILE A 165 37.81 11.16 5.49
C ILE A 165 38.61 12.41 5.11
N ALA A 166 39.66 12.29 4.28
CA ALA A 166 40.44 13.44 3.84
C ALA A 166 39.62 14.30 2.87
N PRO A 167 39.90 15.61 2.72
CA PRO A 167 39.25 16.44 1.71
C PRO A 167 39.40 15.83 0.31
N GLY A 168 38.29 15.62 -0.39
CA GLY A 168 38.26 14.93 -1.69
C GLY A 168 38.27 13.39 -1.63
N GLY A 169 38.33 12.80 -0.43
CA GLY A 169 38.17 11.37 -0.20
C GLY A 169 36.70 10.91 -0.26
N LEU A 170 36.49 9.59 -0.23
CA LEU A 170 35.16 8.97 -0.35
C LEU A 170 34.14 9.43 0.69
N ALA A 171 34.56 9.89 1.86
CA ALA A 171 33.73 10.43 2.93
C ALA A 171 34.27 11.79 3.41
N GLY A 172 34.85 12.57 2.49
CA GLY A 172 35.52 13.83 2.79
C GLY A 172 34.57 14.99 3.13
N ASP A 173 33.32 14.95 2.66
CA ASP A 173 32.30 15.95 3.03
C ASP A 173 31.66 15.54 4.36
N ARG A 174 32.01 16.27 5.42
CA ARG A 174 31.62 15.96 6.80
C ARG A 174 30.38 16.72 7.29
N ARG A 175 29.58 17.27 6.37
CA ARG A 175 28.32 17.94 6.73
C ARG A 175 27.30 16.94 7.28
N GLY A 176 26.80 17.19 8.49
CA GLY A 176 25.76 16.35 9.12
C GLY A 176 26.25 15.02 9.70
N VAL A 177 27.56 14.85 9.91
CA VAL A 177 28.13 13.61 10.50
C VAL A 177 27.71 13.46 11.97
N VAL A 178 27.23 12.27 12.30
CA VAL A 178 26.84 11.90 13.66
C VAL A 178 28.07 11.42 14.45
N PRO A 179 28.32 11.97 15.67
CA PRO A 179 29.40 11.46 16.53
C PRO A 179 29.17 9.99 16.90
N ALA A 180 30.25 9.23 17.09
CA ALA A 180 30.16 7.80 17.43
C ALA A 180 29.32 7.52 18.69
N SER A 181 29.37 8.42 19.69
CA SER A 181 28.55 8.32 20.90
C SER A 181 27.05 8.45 20.64
N GLY A 182 26.66 9.21 19.60
CA GLY A 182 25.26 9.41 19.19
C GLY A 182 24.77 8.41 18.14
N PHE A 183 25.67 7.59 17.57
CA PHE A 183 25.35 6.72 16.44
C PHE A 183 24.27 5.68 16.78
N LEU A 184 24.36 5.03 17.93
CA LEU A 184 23.37 4.04 18.37
C LEU A 184 21.97 4.67 18.48
N PHE A 185 21.87 5.79 19.21
CA PHE A 185 20.61 6.48 19.41
C PHE A 185 20.03 6.98 18.08
N SER A 186 20.86 7.62 17.24
CA SER A 186 20.45 8.12 15.93
C SER A 186 19.95 6.99 15.03
N SER A 187 20.69 5.87 14.95
CA SER A 187 20.30 4.72 14.14
C SER A 187 18.96 4.11 14.59
N GLN A 188 18.73 4.00 15.90
CA GLN A 188 17.46 3.51 16.44
C GLN A 188 16.28 4.42 16.09
N GLN A 189 16.45 5.75 16.20
CA GLN A 189 15.39 6.70 15.84
C GLN A 189 15.10 6.68 14.33
N ILE A 190 16.14 6.67 13.49
CA ILE A 190 16.00 6.57 12.04
C ILE A 190 15.26 5.28 11.68
N TRP A 191 15.64 4.14 12.26
CA TRP A 191 14.96 2.87 12.01
C TRP A 191 13.48 2.91 12.43
N LYS A 192 13.17 3.53 13.57
CA LYS A 192 11.80 3.71 14.03
C LYS A 192 10.96 4.52 13.04
N ILE A 193 11.47 5.68 12.61
CA ILE A 193 10.80 6.55 11.61
C ILE A 193 10.55 5.78 10.31
N ILE A 194 11.52 5.00 9.84
CA ILE A 194 11.41 4.20 8.62
C ILE A 194 10.33 3.12 8.75
N ARG A 195 10.31 2.37 9.87
CA ARG A 195 9.31 1.32 10.07
C ARG A 195 7.88 1.84 10.23
N GLU A 196 7.72 3.03 10.82
CA GLU A 196 6.42 3.66 11.04
C GLU A 196 5.90 4.40 9.79
N ASN A 197 6.73 4.55 8.75
CA ASN A 197 6.38 5.26 7.54
C ASN A 197 5.51 4.41 6.60
N LYS A 198 4.23 4.80 6.45
CA LYS A 198 3.26 4.13 5.58
C LYS A 198 3.50 4.34 4.08
N ASP A 199 4.25 5.36 3.67
CA ASP A 199 4.59 5.58 2.26
C ASP A 199 5.60 4.55 1.73
N LEU A 200 6.31 3.85 2.63
CA LEU A 200 7.16 2.72 2.27
C LEU A 200 6.37 1.41 2.15
N ASP A 201 5.18 1.38 2.76
CA ASP A 201 4.19 0.32 2.66
C ASP A 201 3.30 0.55 1.42
N LEU A 202 3.95 0.74 0.27
CA LEU A 202 3.24 0.80 -1.01
C LEU A 202 2.62 -0.58 -1.24
N PRO A 203 1.28 -0.68 -1.33
CA PRO A 203 0.64 -1.95 -1.64
C PRO A 203 1.29 -2.52 -2.90
N ALA A 204 1.57 -3.82 -2.89
CA ALA A 204 2.08 -4.48 -4.08
C ALA A 204 1.20 -4.13 -5.29
N HIS A 205 1.79 -3.98 -6.47
CA HIS A 205 1.08 -3.54 -7.67
C HIS A 205 -0.21 -4.37 -7.91
N LYS A 206 -0.16 -5.66 -7.58
CA LYS A 206 -1.31 -6.58 -7.60
C LYS A 206 -2.45 -6.16 -6.66
N VAL A 207 -2.14 -5.76 -5.42
CA VAL A 207 -3.12 -5.27 -4.43
C VAL A 207 -3.68 -3.91 -4.83
N MET A 208 -2.86 -3.03 -5.40
CA MET A 208 -3.31 -1.74 -5.93
C MET A 208 -4.28 -1.94 -7.11
N VAL A 209 -3.94 -2.79 -8.08
CA VAL A 209 -4.82 -3.13 -9.21
C VAL A 209 -6.10 -3.77 -8.72
N ALA A 210 -6.02 -4.73 -7.80
CA ALA A 210 -7.19 -5.35 -7.16
C ALA A 210 -8.09 -4.29 -6.49
N THR A 211 -7.51 -3.30 -5.82
CA THR A 211 -8.26 -2.24 -5.14
C THR A 211 -9.04 -1.40 -6.13
N VAL A 212 -8.41 -0.97 -7.22
CA VAL A 212 -9.08 -0.19 -8.27
C VAL A 212 -10.16 -1.02 -8.96
N ARG A 213 -9.84 -2.26 -9.35
CA ARG A 213 -10.78 -3.13 -10.07
C ARG A 213 -11.99 -3.54 -9.22
N CYS A 214 -11.79 -3.97 -7.98
CA CYS A 214 -12.91 -4.29 -7.09
C CYS A 214 -13.77 -3.07 -6.78
N ASP A 215 -13.19 -1.86 -6.75
CA ASP A 215 -13.97 -0.62 -6.57
C ASP A 215 -14.80 -0.28 -7.80
N GLU A 216 -14.23 -0.41 -9.01
CA GLU A 216 -14.95 -0.25 -10.28
C GLU A 216 -16.13 -1.22 -10.38
N ILE A 217 -15.89 -2.51 -10.13
CA ILE A 217 -16.94 -3.54 -10.13
C ILE A 217 -18.02 -3.19 -9.11
N ALA A 218 -17.65 -2.82 -7.87
CA ALA A 218 -18.63 -2.44 -6.86
C ALA A 218 -19.48 -1.23 -7.28
N ASN A 219 -18.86 -0.23 -7.90
CA ASN A 219 -19.56 0.96 -8.40
C ASN A 219 -20.51 0.63 -9.55
N GLU A 220 -20.08 -0.24 -10.47
CA GLU A 220 -20.91 -0.72 -11.58
C GLU A 220 -22.13 -1.48 -11.07
N ARG A 221 -21.94 -2.47 -10.18
CA ARG A 221 -23.06 -3.24 -9.59
C ARG A 221 -24.04 -2.35 -8.82
N PHE A 222 -23.53 -1.38 -8.07
CA PHE A 222 -24.38 -0.39 -7.40
C PHE A 222 -25.19 0.45 -8.40
N GLY A 223 -24.59 0.84 -9.54
CA GLY A 223 -25.28 1.55 -10.62
C GLY A 223 -26.36 0.70 -11.29
N CYS A 224 -26.07 -0.58 -11.55
CA CYS A 224 -27.03 -1.55 -12.07
C CYS A 224 -28.22 -1.72 -11.14
N LEU A 225 -28.00 -1.92 -9.83
CA LEU A 225 -29.08 -2.00 -8.84
C LEU A 225 -29.94 -0.74 -8.82
N THR A 226 -29.32 0.45 -8.89
CA THR A 226 -30.06 1.73 -8.87
C THR A 226 -30.98 1.88 -10.08
N SER A 227 -30.65 1.22 -11.20
CA SER A 227 -31.42 1.26 -12.45
C SER A 227 -32.21 -0.03 -12.70
N ASP A 228 -32.26 -0.94 -11.73
CA ASP A 228 -32.88 -2.24 -11.84
C ASP A 228 -34.40 -2.10 -11.89
N ALA A 229 -35.03 -2.69 -12.90
CA ALA A 229 -36.46 -2.57 -13.11
C ALA A 229 -37.28 -3.17 -11.97
N GLU A 230 -36.86 -4.31 -11.40
CA GLU A 230 -37.56 -4.95 -10.29
C GLU A 230 -37.43 -4.12 -9.00
N TRP A 231 -36.26 -3.50 -8.79
CA TRP A 231 -36.07 -2.55 -7.69
C TRP A 231 -36.96 -1.31 -7.84
N LEU A 232 -36.97 -0.69 -9.01
CA LEU A 232 -37.77 0.51 -9.27
C LEU A 232 -39.27 0.23 -9.14
N ASP A 233 -39.75 -0.91 -9.63
CA ASP A 233 -41.14 -1.32 -9.46
C ASP A 233 -41.47 -1.56 -7.98
N LEU A 234 -40.59 -2.23 -7.24
CA LEU A 234 -40.76 -2.46 -5.80
C LEU A 234 -40.76 -1.14 -5.00
N GLU A 235 -39.89 -0.20 -5.36
CA GLU A 235 -39.85 1.14 -4.75
C GLU A 235 -41.14 1.90 -5.02
N ASN A 236 -41.65 1.88 -6.25
CA ASN A 236 -42.91 2.50 -6.65
C ASN A 236 -44.13 1.87 -5.96
N ASP A 237 -44.18 0.54 -5.83
CA ASP A 237 -45.23 -0.18 -5.10
C ASP A 237 -45.30 0.28 -3.64
N VAL A 238 -44.14 0.47 -3.00
CA VAL A 238 -44.06 1.02 -1.65
C VAL A 238 -44.51 2.48 -1.59
N GLN A 239 -44.37 3.25 -2.68
CA GLN A 239 -44.95 4.60 -2.71
C GLN A 239 -46.49 4.56 -2.69
N ALA A 240 -47.09 3.56 -3.34
CA ALA A 240 -48.54 3.39 -3.44
C ALA A 240 -49.18 2.76 -2.19
N GLY A 241 -48.46 1.90 -1.46
CA GLY A 241 -48.98 1.29 -0.24
C GLY A 241 -48.05 0.26 0.41
N SER A 242 -48.61 -0.58 1.30
CA SER A 242 -47.86 -1.67 1.94
C SER A 242 -47.63 -2.82 0.96
N VAL A 243 -46.38 -3.29 0.85
CA VAL A 243 -46.00 -4.44 0.05
C VAL A 243 -45.75 -5.65 0.96
N LEU A 244 -46.53 -6.71 0.76
CA LEU A 244 -46.32 -7.99 1.46
C LEU A 244 -45.08 -8.70 0.92
N GLY A 245 -44.23 -9.20 1.82
CA GLY A 245 -42.99 -9.89 1.45
C GLY A 245 -41.92 -8.98 0.85
N PHE A 246 -41.96 -7.68 1.15
CA PHE A 246 -40.98 -6.68 0.70
C PHE A 246 -39.54 -7.15 0.96
N GLY A 247 -39.26 -7.65 2.17
CA GLY A 247 -37.91 -8.11 2.54
C GLY A 247 -37.42 -9.28 1.69
N LYS A 248 -38.29 -10.22 1.32
CA LYS A 248 -37.94 -11.35 0.45
C LYS A 248 -37.65 -10.91 -0.97
N LYS A 249 -38.52 -10.07 -1.55
CA LYS A 249 -38.32 -9.52 -2.90
C LYS A 249 -37.03 -8.71 -2.98
N LEU A 250 -36.84 -7.79 -2.03
CA LEU A 250 -35.62 -6.99 -1.94
C LEU A 250 -34.38 -7.87 -1.75
N GLY A 251 -34.47 -8.89 -0.88
CA GLY A 251 -33.39 -9.84 -0.65
C GLY A 251 -32.95 -10.54 -1.93
N SER A 252 -33.88 -11.03 -2.74
CA SER A 252 -33.58 -11.67 -4.03
C SER A 252 -32.90 -10.71 -5.02
N ILE A 253 -33.36 -9.46 -5.12
CA ILE A 253 -32.74 -8.45 -5.99
C ILE A 253 -31.30 -8.17 -5.54
N VAL A 254 -31.09 -7.91 -4.24
CA VAL A 254 -29.77 -7.62 -3.69
C VAL A 254 -28.83 -8.82 -3.84
N GLU A 255 -29.31 -10.04 -3.63
CA GLU A 255 -28.52 -11.26 -3.76
C GLU A 255 -27.95 -11.43 -5.17
N VAL A 256 -28.74 -11.16 -6.22
CA VAL A 256 -28.27 -11.22 -7.62
C VAL A 256 -27.09 -10.27 -7.85
N HIS A 257 -27.21 -9.00 -7.45
CA HIS A 257 -26.14 -8.01 -7.65
C HIS A 257 -24.88 -8.33 -6.82
N MET A 258 -25.05 -8.91 -5.63
CA MET A 258 -23.93 -9.34 -4.77
C MET A 258 -23.23 -10.58 -5.34
N GLU A 259 -23.96 -11.55 -5.89
CA GLU A 259 -23.37 -12.71 -6.56
C GLU A 259 -22.59 -12.32 -7.82
N GLU A 260 -23.09 -11.36 -8.60
CA GLU A 260 -22.38 -10.83 -9.76
C GLU A 260 -21.07 -10.16 -9.36
N TYR A 261 -21.09 -9.34 -8.30
CA TYR A 261 -19.87 -8.81 -7.71
C TYR A 261 -18.89 -9.93 -7.32
N ASP A 262 -19.38 -10.96 -6.61
CA ASP A 262 -18.54 -12.07 -6.14
C ASP A 262 -17.93 -12.87 -7.31
N LYS A 263 -18.67 -13.05 -8.41
CA LYS A 263 -18.19 -13.68 -9.65
C LYS A 263 -17.09 -12.88 -10.33
N GLU A 264 -17.28 -11.57 -10.48
CA GLU A 264 -16.30 -10.70 -11.17
C GLU A 264 -15.07 -10.43 -10.31
N ALA A 265 -15.25 -10.32 -8.98
CA ALA A 265 -14.16 -10.05 -8.05
C ALA A 265 -13.35 -11.30 -7.65
N VAL A 266 -13.72 -12.49 -8.14
CA VAL A 266 -13.16 -13.77 -7.67
C VAL A 266 -11.65 -13.89 -7.86
N TYR A 267 -11.11 -13.25 -8.90
CA TYR A 267 -9.69 -13.34 -9.28
C TYR A 267 -8.78 -12.36 -8.53
N PHE A 268 -9.34 -11.44 -7.75
CA PHE A 268 -8.58 -10.44 -7.02
C PHE A 268 -8.26 -10.88 -5.59
N ASP A 269 -7.38 -10.11 -4.95
CA ASP A 269 -6.98 -10.33 -3.57
C ASP A 269 -8.17 -10.49 -2.62
N GLU A 270 -8.10 -11.50 -1.75
CA GLU A 270 -9.22 -11.89 -0.90
C GLU A 270 -9.57 -10.81 0.14
N ALA A 271 -8.57 -10.14 0.71
CA ALA A 271 -8.79 -9.10 1.70
C ALA A 271 -9.43 -7.87 1.05
N VAL A 272 -8.91 -7.47 -0.13
CA VAL A 272 -9.45 -6.35 -0.91
C VAL A 272 -10.89 -6.60 -1.32
N ARG A 273 -11.19 -7.75 -1.96
CA ARG A 273 -12.55 -8.03 -2.45
C ARG A 273 -13.56 -8.11 -1.31
N LYS A 274 -13.20 -8.67 -0.13
CA LYS A 274 -14.08 -8.73 1.05
C LYS A 274 -14.37 -7.33 1.59
N ALA A 275 -13.35 -6.49 1.72
CA ALA A 275 -13.51 -5.11 2.18
C ALA A 275 -14.41 -4.29 1.24
N LYS A 276 -14.19 -4.41 -0.07
CA LYS A 276 -15.01 -3.73 -1.10
C LYS A 276 -16.44 -4.27 -1.16
N ARG A 277 -16.64 -5.58 -0.95
CA ARG A 277 -17.97 -6.20 -0.83
C ARG A 277 -18.77 -5.63 0.34
N GLN A 278 -18.15 -5.50 1.52
CA GLN A 278 -18.80 -4.91 2.70
C GLN A 278 -19.20 -3.43 2.48
N LEU A 279 -18.35 -2.68 1.76
CA LEU A 279 -18.66 -1.30 1.40
C LEU A 279 -19.85 -1.23 0.43
N LEU A 280 -19.91 -2.12 -0.57
CA LEU A 280 -21.05 -2.24 -1.48
C LEU A 280 -22.33 -2.57 -0.71
N GLU A 281 -22.30 -3.58 0.16
CA GLU A 281 -23.44 -3.96 1.00
C GLU A 281 -23.95 -2.77 1.84
N SER A 282 -23.05 -2.03 2.47
CA SER A 282 -23.39 -0.83 3.24
C SER A 282 -24.07 0.25 2.39
N ARG A 283 -23.61 0.44 1.15
CA ARG A 283 -24.22 1.40 0.21
C ARG A 283 -25.60 0.96 -0.25
N ILE A 284 -25.77 -0.33 -0.54
CA ILE A 284 -27.06 -0.92 -0.91
C ILE A 284 -28.06 -0.73 0.25
N LEU A 285 -27.65 -1.02 1.49
CA LEU A 285 -28.50 -0.81 2.67
C LEU A 285 -28.96 0.65 2.79
N ASN A 286 -28.08 1.62 2.54
CA ASN A 286 -28.45 3.04 2.55
C ASN A 286 -29.43 3.40 1.42
N LEU A 287 -29.32 2.78 0.24
CA LEU A 287 -30.25 3.00 -0.88
C LEU A 287 -31.66 2.49 -0.53
N VAL A 288 -31.75 1.29 0.06
CA VAL A 288 -33.04 0.60 0.28
C VAL A 288 -33.74 1.00 1.57
N GLN A 289 -33.00 1.57 2.53
CA GLN A 289 -33.50 1.96 3.85
C GLN A 289 -34.74 2.87 3.81
N PRO A 290 -34.83 3.92 2.96
CA PRO A 290 -36.01 4.78 2.90
C PRO A 290 -37.28 4.02 2.49
N ALA A 291 -37.19 3.15 1.48
CA ALA A 291 -38.30 2.32 1.04
C ALA A 291 -38.72 1.32 2.14
N PHE A 292 -37.75 0.69 2.80
CA PHE A 292 -38.03 -0.22 3.92
C PHE A 292 -38.77 0.50 5.06
N GLN A 293 -38.31 1.68 5.47
CA GLN A 293 -38.96 2.49 6.51
C GLN A 293 -40.37 2.92 6.11
N LYS A 294 -40.56 3.28 4.84
CA LYS A 294 -41.89 3.65 4.32
C LYS A 294 -42.85 2.47 4.35
N ASN A 295 -42.42 1.28 3.90
CA ASN A 295 -43.24 0.07 3.97
C ASN A 295 -43.63 -0.29 5.41
N LEU A 296 -42.68 -0.21 6.36
CA LEU A 296 -42.97 -0.38 7.79
C LEU A 296 -44.00 0.61 8.31
N SER A 297 -43.93 1.87 7.88
CA SER A 297 -44.93 2.88 8.24
C SER A 297 -46.32 2.53 7.70
N HIS A 298 -46.42 2.04 6.45
CA HIS A 298 -47.70 1.59 5.89
C HIS A 298 -48.28 0.40 6.65
N LEU A 299 -47.47 -0.62 6.96
CA LEU A 299 -47.87 -1.77 7.77
C LEU A 299 -48.36 -1.34 9.15
N ARG A 300 -47.65 -0.41 9.79
CA ARG A 300 -48.04 0.14 11.11
C ARG A 300 -49.38 0.84 11.05
N THR A 301 -49.60 1.70 10.04
CA THR A 301 -50.88 2.41 9.87
C THR A 301 -52.01 1.41 9.62
N LYS A 302 -51.80 0.41 8.76
CA LYS A 302 -52.79 -0.64 8.49
C LYS A 302 -53.17 -1.43 9.75
N ALA A 303 -52.18 -1.84 10.54
CA ALA A 303 -52.39 -2.55 11.79
C ALA A 303 -53.16 -1.70 12.82
N LEU A 304 -52.86 -0.39 12.89
CA LEU A 304 -53.56 0.53 13.79
C LEU A 304 -55.02 0.75 13.38
N GLU A 305 -55.31 0.91 12.10
CA GLU A 305 -56.69 1.08 11.61
C GLU A 305 -57.53 -0.19 11.79
N LYS A 306 -56.91 -1.37 11.59
CA LYS A 306 -57.54 -2.65 11.93
C LYS A 306 -57.84 -2.74 13.42
N PHE A 307 -56.91 -2.31 14.27
CA PHE A 307 -57.11 -2.30 15.71
C PHE A 307 -58.30 -1.43 16.12
N LYS A 308 -58.38 -0.20 15.59
CA LYS A 308 -59.50 0.71 15.89
C LYS A 308 -60.83 0.12 15.45
N THR A 309 -60.92 -0.32 14.18
CA THR A 309 -62.15 -0.87 13.61
C THR A 309 -62.60 -2.12 14.33
N GLY A 310 -61.67 -3.03 14.65
CA GLY A 310 -61.98 -4.27 15.38
C GLY A 310 -62.41 -4.01 16.82
N LEU A 311 -61.82 -3.00 17.49
CA LEU A 311 -62.22 -2.60 18.83
C LEU A 311 -63.64 -2.03 18.84
N ASP A 312 -63.95 -1.11 17.92
CA ASP A 312 -65.28 -0.49 17.80
C ASP A 312 -66.36 -1.55 17.58
N GLN A 313 -66.15 -2.46 16.63
CA GLN A 313 -67.07 -3.57 16.34
C GLN A 313 -67.25 -4.53 17.53
N SER A 314 -66.16 -4.85 18.24
CA SER A 314 -66.20 -5.73 19.41
C SER A 314 -66.97 -5.09 20.56
N LEU A 315 -66.83 -3.78 20.76
CA LEU A 315 -67.58 -3.03 21.78
C LEU A 315 -69.07 -2.91 21.42
N GLU A 316 -69.41 -2.65 20.16
CA GLU A 316 -70.81 -2.65 19.68
C GLU A 316 -71.50 -4.01 19.84
N SER A 317 -70.74 -5.12 19.75
CA SER A 317 -71.24 -6.48 19.96
C SER A 317 -71.46 -6.86 21.44
N GLY A 318 -71.17 -5.95 22.39
CA GLY A 318 -71.38 -6.17 23.83
C GLY A 318 -70.28 -6.98 24.53
N LYS A 319 -69.14 -7.25 23.89
CA LYS A 319 -67.99 -7.90 24.53
C LYS A 319 -67.34 -6.96 25.56
N GLY A 320 -66.87 -7.51 26.67
CA GLY A 320 -66.17 -6.74 27.73
C GLY A 320 -64.89 -6.08 27.22
N PHE A 321 -64.67 -4.80 27.56
CA PHE A 321 -63.58 -3.96 27.05
C PHE A 321 -62.19 -4.63 27.11
N ALA A 322 -61.82 -5.21 28.26
CA ALA A 322 -60.52 -5.85 28.42
C ALA A 322 -60.32 -7.10 27.56
N ALA A 323 -61.39 -7.83 27.22
CA ALA A 323 -61.31 -8.96 26.29
C ALA A 323 -61.18 -8.46 24.85
N SER A 324 -61.99 -7.48 24.46
CA SER A 324 -61.98 -6.83 23.14
C SER A 324 -60.61 -6.24 22.79
N VAL A 325 -59.98 -5.53 23.73
CA VAL A 325 -58.63 -4.95 23.53
C VAL A 325 -57.57 -6.02 23.31
N ARG A 326 -57.59 -7.12 24.10
CA ARG A 326 -56.59 -8.19 23.96
C ARG A 326 -56.71 -8.92 22.62
N GLU A 327 -57.90 -9.39 22.27
CA GLU A 327 -58.17 -10.13 21.03
C GLU A 327 -57.80 -9.30 19.79
N THR A 328 -58.18 -8.01 19.80
CA THR A 328 -57.91 -7.11 18.68
C THR A 328 -56.43 -6.74 18.58
N THR A 329 -55.74 -6.59 19.71
CA THR A 329 -54.28 -6.36 19.76
C THR A 329 -53.53 -7.54 19.17
N GLU A 330 -53.85 -8.77 19.60
CA GLU A 330 -53.21 -10.00 19.09
C GLU A 330 -53.44 -10.17 17.58
N SER A 331 -54.67 -9.96 17.11
CA SER A 331 -55.00 -10.06 15.68
C SER A 331 -54.29 -9.00 14.81
N SER A 332 -54.15 -7.77 15.32
CA SER A 332 -53.51 -6.67 14.59
C SER A 332 -51.99 -6.80 14.58
N LEU A 333 -51.39 -7.25 15.69
CA LEU A 333 -49.95 -7.54 15.77
C LEU A 333 -49.56 -8.76 14.95
N SER A 334 -50.40 -9.79 14.90
CA SER A 334 -50.17 -10.97 14.06
C SER A 334 -50.06 -10.59 12.58
N GLU A 335 -50.96 -9.74 12.08
CA GLU A 335 -50.91 -9.26 10.70
C GLU A 335 -49.70 -8.34 10.43
N PHE A 336 -49.35 -7.46 11.37
CA PHE A 336 -48.15 -6.63 11.27
C PHE A 336 -46.88 -7.48 11.17
N ASN A 337 -46.74 -8.47 12.06
CA ASN A 337 -45.59 -9.37 12.08
C ASN A 337 -45.51 -10.20 10.80
N GLN A 338 -46.65 -10.65 10.28
CA GLN A 338 -46.70 -11.37 9.00
C GLN A 338 -46.32 -10.47 7.81
N GLY A 339 -46.63 -9.18 7.85
CA GLY A 339 -46.23 -8.22 6.83
C GLY A 339 -44.75 -7.84 6.89
N CYS A 340 -44.12 -7.93 8.07
CA CYS A 340 -42.70 -7.66 8.28
C CYS A 340 -41.78 -8.85 7.95
N ALA A 341 -42.31 -10.07 7.98
CA ALA A 341 -41.60 -11.32 7.64
C ALA A 341 -41.49 -11.55 6.11
#